data_AF-A0A431Q9H6-F1
#
_entry.id   AF-A0A431Q9H6-F1
#
_cell.length_a   1.000
_cell.length_b   1.000
_cell.length_c   1.000
_cell.angle_alpha   90.00
_cell.angle_beta   90.00
_cell.angle_gamma   90.00
#
_symmetry.space_group_name_H-M   'P 1'
#
loop_
_entity.id
_entity.type
_entity.pdbx_description
1 polymer ?
#
loop_
_entity_poly.entity_id
_entity_poly.type
_entity_poly.pdbx_seq_one_letter_code
_entity_poly.pdbx_strand_id
1 'polypeptide(L)'
;IDGEPVGAINRVPAEHDSRSNMHVGGRAEKTELTEREREICARIGPSLKERGFILVGIDVIGDYMTEINVTSPTGVREVKRFGGADIASLFWDCVEGKRRN
;
A
#
# COMPACT_ATOMS: atom_id res chain seq x y z
N ILE A 1 4.52 -4.60 -3.42
CA ILE A 1 5.88 -4.64 -4.00
C ILE A 1 5.90 -5.69 -5.09
N ASP A 2 6.19 -5.30 -6.33
CA ASP A 2 6.30 -6.21 -7.49
C ASP A 2 5.09 -7.14 -7.68
N GLY A 3 3.89 -6.58 -7.50
CA GLY A 3 2.61 -7.29 -7.57
C GLY A 3 2.10 -7.89 -6.25
N GLU A 4 2.93 -7.97 -5.21
CA GLU A 4 2.57 -8.61 -3.94
C GLU A 4 2.17 -7.59 -2.85
N PRO A 5 1.09 -7.82 -2.09
CA PRO A 5 0.74 -6.99 -0.94
C PRO A 5 1.69 -7.24 0.23
N VAL A 6 2.26 -6.18 0.82
CA VAL A 6 3.30 -6.28 1.87
C VAL A 6 2.96 -5.56 3.18
N GLY A 7 1.81 -4.89 3.23
CA GLY A 7 1.38 -4.16 4.42
C GLY A 7 0.15 -3.31 4.14
N ALA A 8 -0.51 -2.90 5.21
CA ALA A 8 -1.68 -2.04 5.17
C ALA A 8 -1.68 -1.10 6.38
N ILE A 9 -2.31 0.06 6.21
CA ILE A 9 -2.68 0.96 7.29
C ILE A 9 -4.12 1.39 7.08
N ASN A 10 -4.87 1.50 8.17
CA ASN A 10 -6.18 2.14 8.10
C ASN A 10 -6.00 3.65 8.26
N ARG A 11 -6.61 4.45 7.37
CA ARG A 11 -6.56 5.92 7.46
C ARG A 11 -7.90 6.42 7.98
N VAL A 12 -7.92 6.87 9.22
CA VAL A 12 -9.12 7.40 9.87
C VAL A 12 -9.15 8.93 9.69
N PRO A 13 -10.25 9.50 9.15
CA PRO A 13 -10.39 10.94 9.01
C PRO A 13 -10.52 11.64 10.37
N ALA A 14 -10.22 12.93 10.43
CA ALA A 14 -10.46 13.74 11.62
C ALA A 14 -11.96 14.04 11.78
N GLU A 15 -12.44 14.27 13.01
CA GLU A 15 -13.87 14.50 13.32
C GLU A 15 -14.53 15.63 12.52
N HIS A 16 -13.75 16.52 11.91
CA HIS A 16 -14.24 17.71 11.18
C HIS A 16 -13.83 17.74 9.69
N ASP A 17 -13.22 16.67 9.15
CA ASP A 17 -12.86 16.57 7.74
C ASP A 17 -13.09 15.13 7.24
N SER A 18 -13.96 14.95 6.24
CA SER A 18 -14.26 13.63 5.67
C SER A 18 -13.11 13.04 4.87
N ARG A 19 -12.04 13.80 4.61
CA ARG A 19 -10.86 13.34 3.88
C ARG A 19 -9.87 12.68 4.83
N SER A 20 -9.60 11.38 4.65
CA SER A 20 -8.62 10.61 5.42
C SER A 20 -7.16 10.84 5.02
N ASN A 21 -6.84 11.92 4.32
CA ASN A 21 -5.48 12.19 3.88
C ASN A 21 -4.60 12.52 5.09
N MET A 22 -3.53 11.76 5.31
CA MET A 22 -2.62 11.94 6.45
C MET A 22 -1.99 13.35 6.50
N HIS A 23 -1.84 14.01 5.35
CA HIS A 23 -1.32 15.37 5.24
C HIS A 23 -2.23 16.46 5.84
N VAL A 24 -3.52 16.19 6.06
CA VAL A 24 -4.52 17.14 6.60
C VAL A 24 -5.07 16.72 7.97
N GLY A 25 -4.43 15.77 8.65
CA GLY A 25 -4.78 15.37 10.02
C GLY A 25 -5.42 13.98 10.15
N GLY A 26 -5.52 13.20 9.07
CA GLY A 26 -5.91 11.80 9.15
C GLY A 26 -4.91 10.97 9.97
N ARG A 27 -5.41 10.08 10.83
CA ARG A 27 -4.58 9.21 11.66
C ARG A 27 -4.41 7.85 11.00
N ALA A 28 -3.16 7.39 10.92
CA ALA A 28 -2.87 6.01 10.57
C ALA A 28 -3.11 5.10 11.77
N GLU A 29 -3.79 3.98 11.54
CA GLU A 29 -4.00 2.93 12.53
C GLU A 29 -3.51 1.58 12.00
N LYS A 30 -3.09 0.72 12.93
CA LYS A 30 -2.72 -0.66 12.59
C LYS A 30 -3.95 -1.39 12.06
N THR A 31 -3.78 -2.09 10.95
CA THR A 31 -4.80 -2.98 10.38
C THR A 31 -4.14 -4.19 9.75
N GLU A 32 -4.95 -5.20 9.49
CA GLU A 32 -4.60 -6.35 8.65
C GLU A 32 -5.43 -6.28 7.37
N LEU A 33 -4.93 -6.90 6.30
CA LEU A 33 -5.71 -7.03 5.06
C LEU A 33 -6.87 -8.00 5.29
N THR A 34 -8.07 -7.52 5.01
CA THR A 34 -9.30 -8.31 4.87
C THR A 34 -9.21 -9.25 3.67
N GLU A 35 -10.11 -10.25 3.62
CA GLU A 35 -10.18 -11.17 2.48
C GLU A 35 -10.44 -10.43 1.16
N ARG A 36 -11.33 -9.43 1.21
CA ARG A 36 -11.68 -8.62 0.03
C ARG A 36 -10.48 -7.82 -0.48
N GLU A 37 -9.69 -7.21 0.41
CA GLU A 37 -8.49 -6.48 0.02
C GLU A 37 -7.41 -7.41 -0.55
N ARG A 38 -7.24 -8.61 0.01
CA ARG A 38 -6.34 -9.64 -0.54
C ARG A 38 -6.78 -10.06 -1.94
N GLU A 39 -8.06 -10.25 -2.15
CA GLU A 39 -8.64 -10.58 -3.45
C GLU A 39 -8.37 -9.45 -4.48
N ILE A 40 -8.58 -8.19 -4.09
CA ILE A 40 -8.26 -7.03 -4.95
C ILE A 40 -6.79 -7.06 -5.35
N CYS A 41 -5.88 -7.25 -4.38
CA CYS A 41 -4.43 -7.32 -4.64
C CYS A 41 -4.08 -8.46 -5.61
N ALA A 42 -4.64 -9.67 -5.39
CA ALA A 42 -4.40 -10.82 -6.24
C ALA A 42 -4.89 -10.60 -7.69
N ARG A 43 -6.00 -9.89 -7.87
CA ARG A 43 -6.55 -9.58 -9.21
C ARG A 43 -5.69 -8.59 -9.99
N ILE A 44 -5.17 -7.54 -9.34
CA ILE A 44 -4.44 -6.45 -10.04
C ILE A 44 -2.92 -6.67 -10.07
N GLY A 45 -2.37 -7.43 -9.10
CA GLY A 45 -0.93 -7.65 -8.92
C GLY A 45 -0.19 -8.08 -10.20
N PRO A 46 -0.69 -9.07 -10.96
CA PRO A 46 -0.04 -9.50 -12.20
C PRO A 46 0.12 -8.37 -13.24
N SER A 47 -0.92 -7.55 -13.44
CA SER A 47 -0.90 -6.44 -14.41
C SER A 47 0.04 -5.31 -13.95
N LEU A 48 0.08 -5.02 -12.64
CA LEU A 48 1.02 -4.04 -12.09
C LEU A 48 2.48 -4.49 -12.30
N LYS A 49 2.74 -5.78 -12.08
CA LYS A 49 4.06 -6.39 -12.27
C LYS A 49 4.50 -6.36 -13.74
N GLU A 50 3.62 -6.75 -14.66
CA GLU A 50 3.87 -6.73 -16.10
C GLU A 50 4.25 -5.33 -16.60
N ARG A 51 3.61 -4.29 -16.05
CA ARG A 51 3.87 -2.89 -16.38
C ARG A 51 5.11 -2.30 -15.70
N GLY A 52 5.79 -3.06 -14.85
CA GLY A 52 6.99 -2.63 -14.13
C GLY A 52 6.71 -1.71 -12.94
N PHE A 53 5.47 -1.65 -12.43
CA PHE A 53 5.15 -0.88 -11.23
C PHE A 53 5.60 -1.64 -9.97
N ILE A 54 6.82 -1.33 -9.50
CA ILE A 54 7.44 -2.01 -8.37
C ILE A 54 6.80 -1.59 -7.03
N LEU A 55 6.63 -0.29 -6.81
CA LEU A 55 6.04 0.27 -5.59
C LEU A 55 4.68 0.90 -5.93
N VAL A 56 3.62 0.30 -5.40
CA VAL A 56 2.24 0.74 -5.62
C VAL A 56 1.53 0.76 -4.27
N GLY A 57 0.81 1.84 -4.01
CA GLY A 57 -0.20 1.91 -2.95
C GLY A 57 -1.59 1.78 -3.56
N ILE A 58 -2.50 1.07 -2.91
CA ILE A 58 -3.90 1.01 -3.31
C ILE A 58 -4.77 1.51 -2.17
N ASP A 59 -5.83 2.23 -2.54
CA ASP A 59 -6.80 2.73 -1.58
C ASP A 59 -8.09 1.95 -1.71
N VAL A 60 -8.58 1.46 -0.58
CA VAL A 60 -9.82 0.68 -0.47
C VAL A 60 -10.71 1.33 0.57
N ILE A 61 -12.00 1.48 0.24
CA ILE A 61 -13.04 1.96 1.14
C ILE A 61 -14.18 0.94 1.12
N GLY A 62 -14.43 0.30 2.25
CA GLY A 62 -15.32 -0.86 2.31
C GLY A 62 -14.79 -1.98 1.40
N ASP A 63 -15.61 -2.45 0.47
CA ASP A 63 -15.25 -3.55 -0.45
C ASP A 63 -14.74 -3.08 -1.82
N TYR A 64 -14.52 -1.77 -1.98
CA TYR A 64 -14.24 -1.14 -3.27
C TYR A 64 -12.88 -0.46 -3.27
N MET A 65 -12.08 -0.77 -4.30
CA MET A 65 -10.85 -0.02 -4.59
C MET A 65 -11.20 1.31 -5.24
N THR A 66 -10.68 2.40 -4.69
CA THR A 66 -10.96 3.77 -5.16
C THR A 66 -9.81 4.35 -5.95
N GLU A 67 -8.56 3.98 -5.64
CA GLU A 67 -7.37 4.59 -6.25
C GLU A 67 -6.20 3.61 -6.33
N ILE A 68 -5.34 3.81 -7.36
CA ILE A 68 -4.05 3.14 -7.51
C ILE A 68 -2.96 4.22 -7.61
N ASN A 69 -2.10 4.27 -6.60
CA ASN A 69 -1.00 5.23 -6.47
C ASN A 69 0.32 4.62 -6.92
N VAL A 70 0.81 5.01 -8.10
CA VAL A 70 2.03 4.45 -8.72
C VAL A 70 3.24 5.40 -8.72
N THR A 71 3.06 6.66 -8.29
CA THR A 71 4.11 7.69 -8.35
C THR A 71 4.84 7.86 -7.03
N SER A 72 4.10 8.21 -5.96
CA SER A 72 4.66 8.50 -4.64
C SER A 72 3.73 8.00 -3.52
N PRO A 73 3.46 6.68 -3.43
CA PRO A 73 2.61 6.15 -2.38
C PRO A 73 3.24 6.35 -0.99
N THR A 74 2.38 6.56 0.02
CA THR A 74 2.78 6.82 1.41
C THR A 74 2.46 5.62 2.31
N GLY A 75 2.74 5.70 3.62
CA GLY A 75 2.41 4.63 4.58
C GLY A 75 3.55 3.66 4.92
N VAL A 76 4.70 3.76 4.23
CA VAL A 76 5.86 2.88 4.44
C VAL A 76 6.38 2.92 5.88
N ARG A 77 6.45 4.12 6.48
CA ARG A 77 6.95 4.28 7.85
C ARG A 77 5.94 3.78 8.88
N GLU A 78 4.66 4.02 8.62
CA GLU A 78 3.56 3.64 9.48
C GLU A 78 3.42 2.12 9.56
N VAL A 79 3.48 1.42 8.43
CA VAL A 79 3.49 -0.06 8.40
C VAL A 79 4.60 -0.61 9.30
N LYS A 80 5.83 -0.11 9.14
CA LYS A 80 6.96 -0.53 9.98
C LYS A 80 6.75 -0.19 11.46
N ARG A 81 6.23 1.01 11.76
CA ARG A 81 5.93 1.45 13.13
C ARG A 81 4.89 0.54 13.81
N PHE A 82 3.93 0.02 13.07
CA PHE A 82 2.91 -0.91 13.58
C PHE A 82 3.37 -2.38 13.66
N GLY A 83 4.66 -2.63 13.38
CA GLY A 83 5.26 -3.96 13.42
C GLY A 83 5.00 -4.79 12.16
N GLY A 84 4.59 -4.15 11.06
CA GLY A 84 4.51 -4.77 9.74
C GLY A 84 5.88 -4.85 9.05
N ALA A 85 5.87 -5.20 7.77
CA ALA A 85 7.09 -5.40 6.98
C ALA A 85 7.95 -4.13 6.85
N ASP A 86 9.26 -4.32 6.67
CA ASP A 86 10.16 -3.26 6.22
C ASP A 86 10.03 -3.08 4.71
N ILE A 87 9.01 -2.33 4.28
CA ILE A 87 8.71 -2.10 2.86
C ILE A 87 9.89 -1.44 2.13
N ALA A 88 10.67 -0.59 2.82
CA ALA A 88 11.84 0.04 2.21
C ALA A 88 12.92 -0.99 1.85
N SER A 89 13.19 -1.95 2.74
CA SER A 89 14.09 -3.06 2.45
C SER A 89 13.57 -3.91 1.28
N LEU A 90 12.31 -4.34 1.35
CA LEU A 90 11.69 -5.17 0.30
C LEU A 90 11.71 -4.51 -1.08
N PHE A 91 11.52 -3.19 -1.12
CA PHE A 91 11.61 -2.42 -2.36
C PHE A 91 13.02 -2.48 -2.95
N TRP A 92 14.05 -2.22 -2.15
CA TRP A 92 15.44 -2.26 -2.63
C TRP A 92 15.87 -3.65 -3.05
N ASP A 93 15.51 -4.68 -2.28
CA ASP A 93 15.76 -6.09 -2.64
C ASP A 93 15.18 -6.41 -4.04
N CYS A 94 13.96 -5.93 -4.31
CA CYS A 94 13.32 -6.11 -5.61
C CYS A 94 14.04 -5.33 -6.74
N VAL A 95 14.38 -4.06 -6.51
CA VAL A 95 15.07 -3.22 -7.50
C VAL A 95 16.45 -3.79 -7.85
N GLU A 96 17.21 -4.22 -6.85
CA GLU A 96 18.52 -4.85 -7.03
C GLU A 96 18.41 -6.18 -7.76
N GLY A 97 17.42 -7.01 -7.41
CA GLY A 97 17.15 -8.27 -8.10
C GLY A 97 16.85 -8.08 -9.59
N LYS A 98 16.07 -7.05 -9.96
CA LYS A 98 15.77 -6.73 -11.37
C LYS A 98 16.95 -6.17 -12.14
N ARG A 99 17.90 -5.49 -11.48
CA ARG A 99 19.10 -4.93 -12.12
C ARG A 99 20.18 -5.97 -12.44
N ARG A 100 20.15 -7.13 -11.77
CA ARG A 100 21.13 -8.22 -11.99
C ARG A 100 20.79 -9.10 -13.19
N ASN A 101 19.58 -8.97 -13.74
CA ASN A 101 19.10 -9.67 -14.93
C ASN A 101 19.19 -8.76 -16.17
#